data_AF-A0A8T3E8M8-F1
#
_entry.id   AF-A0A8T3E8M8-F1
#
_cell.length_a   1.000
_cell.length_b   1.000
_cell.length_c   1.000
_cell.angle_alpha   90.00
_cell.angle_beta   90.00
_cell.angle_gamma   90.00
#
_symmetry.space_group_name_H-M   'P 1'
#
loop_
_entity.id
_entity.type
_entity.pdbx_description
1 polymer ?
#
loop_
_entity_poly.entity_id
_entity_poly.type
_entity_poly.pdbx_seq_one_letter_code
_entity_poly.pdbx_strand_id
1 'polypeptide(L)'
;MDRKLNLNRAETFSFINPWIRYFLFFFSFLFWVFSLLIIAIGVYAKVQKATDTVRDTFLIDPAVILIVVGVVMFFITFCGCIGALRENIRLLKTFSLSLTLVFLTQLAIAVLGFFYSDQTRDALGKFVKKAIVHYRDDLDLQNLMDYIQKEFKCCGWNNYTDWSWNLYFNCTLENPSTERCAVPFSCCTPVPGEAVINTMCGFGVQTQNYLDATRTIYPVGCADKAVMWVESHLLLVGALALGMALPQIAGIVLSQILISQIQDEISSVM
;
A
#
# COMPACT_ATOMS: atom_id res chain seq x y z
N MET A 1 -57.95 6.83 29.43
CA MET A 1 -57.19 7.72 28.53
C MET A 1 -55.69 7.39 28.57
N ASP A 2 -55.15 7.00 29.73
CA ASP A 2 -53.73 6.66 29.91
C ASP A 2 -53.23 5.42 29.16
N ARG A 3 -54.09 4.43 28.85
CA ARG A 3 -53.66 3.24 28.09
C ARG A 3 -53.34 3.55 26.62
N LYS A 4 -54.01 4.52 25.98
CA LYS A 4 -53.67 4.97 24.62
C LYS A 4 -52.42 5.87 24.62
N LEU A 5 -52.23 6.68 25.67
CA LEU A 5 -51.02 7.49 25.80
C LEU A 5 -49.76 6.64 26.09
N ASN A 6 -49.92 5.55 26.83
CA ASN A 6 -48.85 4.58 27.08
C ASN A 6 -48.60 3.63 25.90
N LEU A 7 -49.60 3.32 25.06
CA LEU A 7 -49.38 2.59 23.81
C LEU A 7 -48.62 3.44 22.79
N ASN A 8 -48.96 4.72 22.62
CA ASN A 8 -48.23 5.62 21.72
C ASN A 8 -46.78 5.88 22.18
N ARG A 9 -46.49 5.71 23.47
CA ARG A 9 -45.13 5.83 24.02
C ARG A 9 -44.33 4.51 23.98
N ALA A 10 -45.01 3.36 23.88
CA ALA A 10 -44.37 2.05 23.73
C ALA A 10 -44.11 1.70 22.24
N GLU A 11 -44.74 2.41 21.30
CA GLU A 11 -44.54 2.27 19.85
C GLU A 11 -43.50 3.25 19.25
N THR A 12 -42.64 3.89 20.06
CA THR A 12 -41.34 4.33 19.54
C THR A 12 -40.44 3.10 19.40
N PHE A 13 -40.84 2.17 18.52
CA PHE A 13 -39.89 1.25 17.92
C PHE A 13 -38.87 2.13 17.22
N SER A 14 -37.63 2.17 17.72
CA SER A 14 -36.55 2.78 16.95
C SER A 14 -36.56 2.14 15.57
N PHE A 15 -36.87 2.94 14.54
CA PHE A 15 -36.90 2.51 13.14
C PHE A 15 -35.50 2.18 12.62
N ILE A 16 -34.47 2.42 13.43
CA ILE A 16 -33.07 2.12 13.13
C ILE A 16 -32.84 0.62 13.24
N ASN A 17 -32.42 -0.01 12.15
CA ASN A 17 -32.14 -1.44 12.13
C ASN A 17 -30.88 -1.71 12.98
N PRO A 18 -30.99 -2.41 14.13
CA PRO A 18 -29.86 -2.62 15.03
C PRO A 18 -28.72 -3.38 14.37
N TRP A 19 -29.05 -4.31 13.45
CA TRP A 19 -28.07 -5.09 12.71
C TRP A 19 -27.17 -4.20 11.87
N ILE A 20 -27.75 -3.23 11.15
CA ILE A 20 -26.99 -2.29 10.31
C ILE A 20 -26.07 -1.43 11.17
N ARG A 21 -26.58 -0.92 12.31
CA ARG A 21 -25.82 -0.10 13.24
C ARG A 21 -24.61 -0.85 13.80
N TYR A 22 -24.83 -2.04 14.37
CA TYR A 22 -23.75 -2.82 14.98
C TYR A 22 -22.78 -3.39 13.96
N PHE A 23 -23.26 -3.77 12.77
CA PHE A 23 -22.40 -4.22 11.68
C PHE A 23 -21.49 -3.08 11.21
N LEU A 24 -22.03 -1.88 10.93
CA LEU A 24 -21.24 -0.73 10.51
C LEU A 24 -20.21 -0.33 11.58
N PHE A 25 -20.61 -0.35 12.86
CA PHE A 25 -19.70 -0.12 13.97
C PHE A 25 -18.58 -1.17 14.01
N PHE A 26 -18.91 -2.46 13.93
CA PHE A 26 -17.95 -3.55 13.98
C PHE A 26 -16.89 -3.44 12.87
N PHE A 27 -17.31 -3.23 11.62
CA PHE A 27 -16.36 -3.06 10.51
C PHE A 27 -15.52 -1.79 10.67
N SER A 28 -16.13 -0.67 11.03
CA SER A 28 -15.40 0.58 11.27
C SER A 28 -14.37 0.42 12.38
N PHE A 29 -14.71 -0.29 13.46
CA PHE A 29 -13.82 -0.53 14.59
C PHE A 29 -12.65 -1.44 14.20
N LEU A 30 -12.91 -2.49 13.42
CA LEU A 30 -11.87 -3.37 12.88
C LEU A 30 -10.86 -2.59 12.03
N PHE A 31 -11.33 -1.76 11.09
CA PHE A 31 -10.44 -0.92 10.28
C PHE A 31 -9.73 0.16 11.11
N TRP A 32 -10.38 0.67 12.16
CA TRP A 32 -9.76 1.59 13.10
C TRP A 32 -8.58 0.95 13.85
N VAL A 33 -8.73 -0.28 14.35
CA VAL A 33 -7.61 -1.04 14.95
C VAL A 33 -6.50 -1.28 13.93
N PHE A 34 -6.82 -1.69 12.70
CA PHE A 34 -5.80 -1.83 11.64
C PHE A 34 -5.06 -0.52 11.35
N SER A 35 -5.77 0.62 11.34
CA SER A 35 -5.13 1.92 11.14
C SER A 35 -4.12 2.26 12.24
N LEU A 36 -4.44 1.95 13.51
CA LEU A 36 -3.52 2.12 14.64
C LEU A 36 -2.29 1.23 14.50
N LEU A 37 -2.45 -0.02 14.07
CA LEU A 37 -1.33 -0.93 13.83
C LEU A 37 -0.40 -0.40 12.73
N ILE A 38 -0.96 0.11 11.63
CA ILE A 38 -0.19 0.70 10.53
C ILE A 38 0.59 1.93 11.00
N ILE A 39 -0.05 2.82 11.78
CA ILE A 39 0.62 3.99 12.36
C ILE A 39 1.76 3.53 13.29
N ALA A 40 1.52 2.55 14.15
CA ALA A 40 2.53 2.04 15.08
C ALA A 40 3.75 1.46 14.35
N ILE A 41 3.53 0.67 13.30
CA ILE A 41 4.61 0.11 12.46
C ILE A 41 5.38 1.24 11.77
N GLY A 42 4.68 2.21 11.18
CA GLY A 42 5.32 3.34 10.50
C GLY A 42 6.15 4.21 11.45
N VAL A 43 5.63 4.52 12.64
CA VAL A 43 6.37 5.26 13.69
C VAL A 43 7.57 4.47 14.17
N TYR A 44 7.42 3.16 14.42
CA TYR A 44 8.53 2.30 14.82
C TYR A 44 9.66 2.31 13.78
N ALA A 45 9.33 2.09 12.50
CA ALA A 45 10.30 2.14 11.40
C ALA A 45 11.01 3.52 11.32
N LYS A 46 10.26 4.61 11.52
CA LYS A 46 10.82 5.96 11.53
C LYS A 46 11.74 6.25 12.71
N VAL A 47 11.38 5.80 13.91
CA VAL A 47 12.19 6.02 15.12
C VAL A 47 13.51 5.25 15.01
N GLN A 48 13.47 4.04 14.47
CA GLN A 48 14.68 3.26 14.23
C GLN A 48 15.64 3.99 13.27
N LYS A 49 15.11 4.57 12.18
CA LYS A 49 15.88 5.41 11.26
C LYS A 49 16.43 6.71 11.86
N ALA A 50 15.70 7.37 12.77
CA ALA A 50 16.13 8.66 13.34
C ALA A 50 17.41 8.56 14.20
N THR A 51 17.80 7.34 14.58
CA THR A 51 19.06 7.07 15.29
C THR A 51 20.26 7.05 14.34
N ASP A 52 20.01 6.79 13.05
CA ASP A 52 21.00 6.80 11.98
C ASP A 52 20.94 8.16 11.25
N THR A 53 22.07 8.86 11.19
CA THR A 53 22.23 10.22 10.62
C THR A 53 22.04 10.28 9.09
N VAL A 54 20.98 9.69 8.54
CA VAL A 54 20.68 9.70 7.11
C VAL A 54 19.73 10.84 6.80
N ARG A 55 20.30 11.92 6.25
CA ARG A 55 19.56 13.03 5.65
C ARG A 55 19.10 12.60 4.25
N ASP A 56 17.80 12.41 4.01
CA ASP A 56 17.07 13.18 2.97
C ASP A 56 15.65 12.70 2.57
N THR A 57 14.86 13.71 2.17
CA THR A 57 13.52 13.71 1.56
C THR A 57 12.40 13.01 2.35
N PHE A 58 11.80 13.76 3.28
CA PHE A 58 10.68 13.37 4.14
C PHE A 58 9.48 12.73 3.42
N LEU A 59 9.22 13.07 2.15
CA LEU A 59 7.98 12.70 1.45
C LEU A 59 8.04 11.40 0.61
N ILE A 60 9.22 10.79 0.45
CA ILE A 60 9.37 9.53 -0.33
C ILE A 60 9.97 8.42 0.53
N ASP A 61 9.93 8.55 1.85
CA ASP A 61 10.25 7.46 2.75
C ASP A 61 9.00 6.57 2.89
N PRO A 62 9.08 5.26 2.57
CA PRO A 62 7.97 4.32 2.72
C PRO A 62 7.30 4.40 4.11
N ALA A 63 8.08 4.63 5.17
CA ALA A 63 7.55 4.75 6.52
C ALA A 63 6.69 6.01 6.73
N VAL A 64 7.04 7.16 6.10
CA VAL A 64 6.16 8.36 6.16
C VAL A 64 4.84 8.10 5.44
N ILE A 65 4.90 7.46 4.26
CA ILE A 65 3.68 7.16 3.49
C ILE A 65 2.74 6.28 4.32
N LEU A 66 3.27 5.25 4.98
CA LEU A 66 2.50 4.39 5.88
C LEU A 66 1.87 5.18 7.04
N ILE A 67 2.61 6.09 7.68
CA ILE A 67 2.08 6.94 8.76
C ILE A 67 0.95 7.83 8.23
N VAL A 68 1.15 8.53 7.12
CA VAL A 68 0.15 9.47 6.56
C VAL A 68 -1.13 8.71 6.19
N VAL A 69 -1.02 7.59 5.48
CA VAL A 69 -2.18 6.76 5.11
C VAL A 69 -2.87 6.21 6.36
N GLY A 70 -2.10 5.73 7.34
CA GLY A 70 -2.62 5.26 8.62
C GLY A 70 -3.42 6.32 9.38
N VAL A 71 -2.89 7.55 9.49
CA VAL A 71 -3.54 8.68 10.17
C VAL A 71 -4.84 9.08 9.46
N VAL A 72 -4.84 9.16 8.13
CA VAL A 72 -6.06 9.46 7.36
C VAL A 72 -7.13 8.38 7.60
N MET A 73 -6.74 7.11 7.51
CA MET A 73 -7.66 6.00 7.77
C MET A 73 -8.18 6.01 9.21
N PHE A 74 -7.33 6.35 10.19
CA PHE A 74 -7.72 6.46 11.60
C PHE A 74 -8.84 7.47 11.79
N PHE A 75 -8.73 8.68 11.24
CA PHE A 75 -9.77 9.69 11.38
C PHE A 75 -11.07 9.30 10.68
N ILE A 76 -10.99 8.74 9.46
CA ILE A 76 -12.17 8.28 8.72
C ILE A 76 -12.91 7.20 9.52
N THR A 77 -12.19 6.16 9.94
CA THR A 77 -12.79 5.01 10.66
C THR A 77 -13.26 5.39 12.07
N PHE A 78 -12.58 6.33 12.74
CA PHE A 78 -13.04 6.90 14.00
C PHE A 78 -14.38 7.65 13.85
N CYS A 79 -14.52 8.47 12.81
CA CYS A 79 -15.80 9.12 12.49
C CYS A 79 -16.89 8.08 12.21
N GLY A 80 -16.57 6.97 11.53
CA GLY A 80 -17.49 5.85 11.31
C GLY A 80 -17.95 5.20 12.61
N CYS A 81 -17.01 4.89 13.51
CA CYS A 81 -17.31 4.28 14.82
C CYS A 81 -18.20 5.16 15.68
N ILE A 82 -17.80 6.43 15.89
CA ILE A 82 -18.54 7.36 16.74
C ILE A 82 -19.86 7.76 16.08
N GLY A 83 -19.88 7.93 14.75
CA GLY A 83 -21.09 8.23 13.98
C GLY A 83 -22.15 7.14 14.13
N ALA A 84 -21.75 5.87 14.05
CA ALA A 84 -22.65 4.73 14.24
C ALA A 84 -23.13 4.58 15.69
N LEU A 85 -22.25 4.72 16.69
CA LEU A 85 -22.61 4.57 18.11
C LEU A 85 -23.45 5.71 18.67
N ARG A 86 -23.16 6.94 18.24
CA ARG A 86 -23.84 8.16 18.72
C ARG A 86 -25.00 8.58 17.82
N GLU A 87 -25.28 7.83 16.76
CA GLU A 87 -26.30 8.15 15.76
C GLU A 87 -26.16 9.60 15.25
N ASN A 88 -24.92 10.06 15.11
CA ASN A 88 -24.61 11.43 14.74
C ASN A 88 -24.54 11.57 13.21
N ILE A 89 -25.60 12.13 12.62
CA ILE A 89 -25.73 12.33 11.17
C ILE A 89 -24.54 13.08 10.57
N ARG A 90 -23.99 14.10 11.25
CA ARG A 90 -22.88 14.90 10.69
C ARG A 90 -21.60 14.07 10.57
N LEU A 91 -21.29 13.25 11.58
CA LEU A 91 -20.13 12.35 11.55
C LEU A 91 -20.30 11.26 10.50
N LEU A 92 -21.51 10.69 10.40
CA LEU A 92 -21.82 9.64 9.44
C LEU A 92 -21.78 10.15 7.99
N LYS A 93 -22.24 11.38 7.74
CA LYS A 93 -22.07 12.09 6.45
C LYS A 93 -20.60 12.32 6.12
N THR A 94 -19.80 12.75 7.10
CA THR A 94 -18.36 12.97 6.91
C THR A 94 -17.64 11.66 6.57
N PHE A 95 -17.98 10.56 7.26
CA PHE A 95 -17.48 9.23 6.96
C PHE A 95 -17.84 8.78 5.54
N SER A 96 -19.11 8.87 5.16
CA SER A 96 -19.61 8.45 3.84
C SER A 96 -18.99 9.28 2.69
N LEU A 97 -18.88 10.59 2.88
CA LEU A 97 -18.23 11.48 1.92
C LEU A 97 -16.74 11.15 1.78
N SER A 98 -16.04 10.92 2.88
CA SER A 98 -14.61 10.58 2.86
C SER A 98 -14.36 9.26 2.15
N LEU A 99 -15.16 8.21 2.41
CA LEU A 99 -15.07 6.95 1.68
C LEU A 99 -15.34 7.11 0.18
N THR A 100 -16.31 7.96 -0.18
CA THR A 100 -16.61 8.25 -1.58
C THR A 100 -15.44 8.93 -2.28
N LEU A 101 -14.79 9.91 -1.63
CA LEU A 101 -13.61 10.58 -2.17
C LEU A 101 -12.42 9.61 -2.33
N VAL A 102 -12.21 8.72 -1.37
CA VAL A 102 -11.18 7.67 -1.46
C VAL A 102 -11.47 6.73 -2.63
N PHE A 103 -12.71 6.26 -2.77
CA PHE A 103 -13.13 5.38 -3.86
C PHE A 103 -12.93 6.04 -5.23
N LEU A 104 -13.34 7.31 -5.39
CA LEU A 104 -13.13 8.07 -6.62
C LEU A 104 -11.64 8.27 -6.94
N THR A 105 -10.82 8.52 -5.91
CA THR A 105 -9.36 8.64 -6.07
C THR A 105 -8.75 7.32 -6.52
N GLN A 106 -9.16 6.20 -5.94
CA GLN A 106 -8.69 4.86 -6.34
C GLN A 106 -9.11 4.53 -7.77
N LEU A 107 -10.36 4.83 -8.14
CA LEU A 107 -10.84 4.65 -9.50
C LEU A 107 -10.05 5.50 -10.49
N ALA A 108 -9.80 6.77 -10.16
CA ALA A 108 -9.00 7.66 -10.99
C ALA A 108 -7.57 7.14 -11.18
N ILE A 109 -6.91 6.68 -10.09
CA ILE A 109 -5.58 6.06 -10.16
C ILE A 109 -5.60 4.82 -11.05
N ALA A 110 -6.59 3.95 -10.91
CA ALA A 110 -6.70 2.74 -11.71
C ALA A 110 -6.91 3.03 -13.20
N VAL A 111 -7.80 3.97 -13.52
CA VAL A 111 -8.08 4.39 -14.92
C VAL A 111 -6.85 5.05 -15.53
N LEU A 112 -6.23 6.01 -14.83
CA LEU A 112 -5.03 6.69 -15.32
C LEU A 112 -3.85 5.72 -15.45
N GLY A 113 -3.68 4.80 -14.51
CA GLY A 113 -2.64 3.77 -14.58
C GLY A 113 -2.79 2.84 -15.77
N PHE A 114 -4.04 2.55 -16.18
CA PHE A 114 -4.32 1.74 -17.36
C PHE A 114 -4.12 2.51 -18.67
N PHE A 115 -4.67 3.72 -18.79
CA PHE A 115 -4.58 4.51 -20.03
C PHE A 115 -3.21 5.14 -20.26
N TYR A 116 -2.51 5.53 -19.20
CA TYR A 116 -1.19 6.16 -19.23
C TYR A 116 -0.15 5.22 -18.61
N SER A 117 -0.11 3.98 -19.10
CA SER A 117 0.78 2.93 -18.63
C SER A 117 2.26 3.33 -18.71
N ASP A 118 2.69 3.98 -19.79
CA ASP A 118 4.07 4.46 -19.95
C ASP A 118 4.44 5.51 -18.89
N GLN A 119 3.55 6.48 -18.63
CA GLN A 119 3.79 7.50 -17.62
C GLN A 119 3.79 6.91 -16.21
N THR A 120 2.98 5.88 -15.97
CA THR A 120 2.95 5.14 -14.71
C THR A 120 4.23 4.33 -14.53
N ARG A 121 4.73 3.68 -15.59
CA ARG A 121 6.03 3.01 -15.59
C ARG A 121 7.15 4.00 -15.29
N ASP A 122 7.15 5.19 -15.87
CA ASP A 122 8.13 6.23 -15.58
C ASP A 122 8.06 6.75 -14.15
N ALA A 123 6.85 6.95 -13.62
CA ALA A 123 6.65 7.38 -12.24
C ALA A 123 7.18 6.34 -11.23
N LEU A 124 6.88 5.06 -11.46
CA LEU A 124 7.43 3.95 -10.68
C LEU A 124 8.95 3.84 -10.86
N GLY A 125 9.45 4.03 -12.08
CA GLY A 125 10.89 4.04 -12.38
C GLY A 125 11.65 5.10 -11.59
N LYS A 126 11.08 6.29 -11.36
CA LYS A 126 11.68 7.32 -10.49
C LYS A 126 11.77 6.86 -9.04
N PHE A 127 10.74 6.18 -8.53
CA PHE A 127 10.75 5.60 -7.19
C PHE A 127 11.80 4.49 -7.06
N VAL A 128 11.85 3.56 -8.01
CA VAL A 128 12.85 2.46 -8.01
C VAL A 128 14.26 3.00 -8.19
N LYS A 129 14.47 4.01 -9.05
CA LYS A 129 15.76 4.69 -9.17
C LYS A 129 16.21 5.27 -7.84
N LYS A 130 15.32 5.91 -7.09
CA LYS A 130 15.64 6.41 -5.74
C LYS A 130 16.02 5.27 -4.79
N ALA A 131 15.29 4.15 -4.84
CA ALA A 131 15.59 2.96 -4.04
C ALA A 131 16.96 2.36 -4.37
N ILE A 132 17.33 2.29 -5.66
CA ILE A 132 18.66 1.83 -6.09
C ILE A 132 19.76 2.79 -5.64
N VAL A 133 19.57 4.10 -5.83
CA VAL A 133 20.57 5.12 -5.41
C VAL A 133 20.87 5.02 -3.92
N HIS A 134 19.85 4.86 -3.08
CA HIS A 134 20.00 4.79 -1.61
C HIS A 134 20.02 3.35 -1.07
N TYR A 135 20.28 2.36 -1.92
CA TYR A 135 20.19 0.94 -1.56
C TYR A 135 21.08 0.56 -0.38
N ARG A 136 22.28 1.16 -0.26
CA ARG A 136 23.21 0.92 0.86
C ARG A 136 22.98 1.88 2.04
N ASP A 137 22.22 2.95 1.83
CA ASP A 137 22.03 4.01 2.82
C ASP A 137 20.73 3.84 3.62
N ASP A 138 19.73 3.14 3.06
CA ASP A 138 18.44 2.86 3.70
C ASP A 138 18.14 1.36 3.68
N LEU A 139 18.17 0.75 4.88
CA LEU A 139 17.93 -0.68 5.08
C LEU A 139 16.51 -1.12 4.61
N ASP A 140 15.50 -0.26 4.69
CA ASP A 140 14.15 -0.59 4.22
C ASP A 140 14.11 -0.66 2.69
N LEU A 141 14.77 0.29 2.02
CA LEU A 141 14.88 0.28 0.56
C LEU A 141 15.73 -0.91 0.10
N GLN A 142 16.78 -1.25 0.85
CA GLN A 142 17.59 -2.44 0.62
C GLN A 142 16.74 -3.71 0.68
N ASN A 143 16.04 -3.92 1.80
CA ASN A 143 15.21 -5.10 2.02
C ASN A 143 14.06 -5.20 1.01
N LEU A 144 13.43 -4.07 0.67
CA LEU A 144 12.37 -4.01 -0.33
C LEU A 144 12.89 -4.41 -1.72
N MET A 145 14.01 -3.83 -2.16
CA MET A 145 14.61 -4.17 -3.44
C MET A 145 15.08 -5.63 -3.48
N ASP A 146 15.69 -6.11 -2.40
CA ASP A 146 16.13 -7.51 -2.28
C ASP A 146 14.94 -8.47 -2.37
N TYR A 147 13.84 -8.15 -1.70
CA TYR A 147 12.61 -8.95 -1.74
C TYR A 147 12.03 -8.97 -3.16
N ILE A 148 11.86 -7.82 -3.79
CA ILE A 148 11.32 -7.71 -5.15
C ILE A 148 12.17 -8.53 -6.13
N GLN A 149 13.49 -8.39 -6.08
CA GLN A 149 14.38 -9.06 -7.04
C GLN A 149 14.39 -10.58 -6.88
N LYS A 150 14.36 -11.08 -5.64
CA LYS A 150 14.26 -12.52 -5.34
C LYS A 150 12.91 -13.09 -5.73
N GLU A 151 11.82 -12.40 -5.38
CA GLU A 151 10.45 -12.85 -5.62
C GLU A 151 10.12 -12.86 -7.12
N PHE A 152 10.40 -11.74 -7.81
CA PHE A 152 10.08 -11.60 -9.23
C PHE A 152 11.19 -12.13 -10.15
N LYS A 153 12.31 -12.63 -9.60
CA LYS A 153 13.46 -13.16 -10.34
C LYS A 153 13.90 -12.20 -11.44
N CYS A 154 14.33 -11.02 -11.01
CA CYS A 154 14.67 -9.89 -11.85
C CYS A 154 15.84 -9.09 -11.25
N CYS A 155 16.43 -8.19 -12.02
CA CYS A 155 17.53 -7.33 -11.56
C CYS A 155 17.43 -5.93 -12.16
N GLY A 156 17.55 -4.90 -11.31
CA GLY A 156 17.34 -3.50 -11.68
C GLY A 156 15.88 -3.17 -12.00
N TRP A 157 15.63 -2.04 -12.67
CA TRP A 157 14.28 -1.60 -13.05
C TRP A 157 13.96 -2.05 -14.49
N ASN A 158 14.73 -1.55 -15.45
CA ASN A 158 14.68 -1.94 -16.85
C ASN A 158 15.72 -3.03 -17.15
N ASN A 159 16.90 -2.97 -16.52
CA ASN A 159 17.97 -3.94 -16.75
C ASN A 159 18.94 -4.00 -15.55
N TYR A 160 19.75 -5.06 -15.47
CA TYR A 160 20.75 -5.22 -14.41
C TYR A 160 21.80 -4.09 -14.36
N THR A 161 22.01 -3.37 -15.46
CA THR A 161 22.93 -2.23 -15.53
C THR A 161 22.42 -0.98 -14.81
N ASP A 162 21.13 -0.93 -14.44
CA ASP A 162 20.58 0.17 -13.64
C ASP A 162 21.25 0.29 -12.27
N TRP A 163 21.89 -0.78 -11.80
CA TRP A 163 22.73 -0.76 -10.59
C TRP A 163 23.88 0.24 -10.68
N SER A 164 24.30 0.66 -11.88
CA SER A 164 25.25 1.75 -12.04
C SER A 164 24.75 3.11 -11.50
N TRP A 165 23.46 3.28 -11.19
CA TRP A 165 22.95 4.49 -10.53
C TRP A 165 23.37 4.60 -9.06
N ASN A 166 23.72 3.48 -8.43
CA ASN A 166 24.20 3.46 -7.05
C ASN A 166 25.71 3.76 -7.00
N LEU A 167 26.15 4.55 -6.02
CA LEU A 167 27.55 4.95 -5.85
C LEU A 167 28.50 3.76 -5.72
N TYR A 168 28.12 2.71 -4.99
CA TYR A 168 28.98 1.55 -4.72
C TYR A 168 29.08 0.58 -5.91
N PHE A 169 28.03 0.48 -6.72
CA PHE A 169 27.97 -0.44 -7.87
C PHE A 169 28.36 0.22 -9.20
N ASN A 170 28.49 1.55 -9.23
CA ASN A 170 28.81 2.32 -10.43
C ASN A 170 30.09 1.83 -11.12
N CYS A 171 30.02 1.57 -12.43
CA CYS A 171 31.10 0.95 -13.20
C CYS A 171 32.29 1.86 -13.57
N THR A 172 32.28 3.15 -13.20
CA THR A 172 33.34 4.09 -13.58
C THR A 172 34.70 3.64 -13.06
N LEU A 173 35.75 3.74 -13.88
CA LEU A 173 37.11 3.26 -13.55
C LEU A 173 37.69 3.88 -12.28
N GLU A 174 37.27 5.10 -11.94
CA GLU A 174 37.69 5.85 -10.76
C GLU A 174 37.00 5.40 -9.48
N ASN A 175 35.95 4.57 -9.56
CA ASN A 175 35.21 4.13 -8.38
C ASN A 175 36.06 3.16 -7.54
N PRO A 176 36.42 3.50 -6.28
CA PRO A 176 37.26 2.65 -5.44
C PRO A 176 36.48 1.50 -4.79
N SER A 177 35.15 1.44 -4.95
CA SER A 177 34.30 0.43 -4.34
C SER A 177 34.70 -0.99 -4.77
N THR A 178 34.73 -1.91 -3.81
CA THR A 178 34.92 -3.35 -4.08
C THR A 178 33.77 -3.93 -4.89
N GLU A 179 32.56 -3.36 -4.77
CA GLU A 179 31.36 -3.76 -5.51
C GLU A 179 31.23 -3.05 -6.87
N ARG A 180 32.29 -2.38 -7.33
CA ARG A 180 32.30 -1.74 -8.65
C ARG A 180 31.92 -2.72 -9.76
N CYS A 181 31.02 -2.30 -10.64
CA CYS A 181 30.47 -3.15 -11.70
C CYS A 181 29.77 -4.43 -11.21
N ALA A 182 29.39 -4.49 -9.93
CA ALA A 182 28.64 -5.60 -9.40
C ALA A 182 27.14 -5.34 -9.42
N VAL A 183 26.34 -6.37 -9.20
CA VAL A 183 24.93 -6.26 -8.81
C VAL A 183 24.76 -6.89 -7.43
N PRO A 184 23.72 -6.54 -6.66
CA PRO A 184 23.51 -7.15 -5.35
C PRO A 184 23.18 -8.64 -5.45
N PHE A 185 23.42 -9.33 -4.35
CA PHE A 185 23.20 -10.77 -4.24
C PHE A 185 21.74 -11.20 -4.46
N SER A 186 20.78 -10.30 -4.27
CA SER A 186 19.36 -10.53 -4.56
C SER A 186 19.06 -10.82 -6.04
N CYS A 187 19.95 -10.40 -6.95
CA CYS A 187 19.86 -10.71 -8.37
C CYS A 187 20.39 -12.10 -8.73
N CYS A 188 21.08 -12.79 -7.81
CA CYS A 188 21.75 -14.05 -8.08
C CYS A 188 20.77 -15.20 -8.33
N THR A 189 21.10 -16.05 -9.31
CA THR A 189 20.41 -17.33 -9.49
C THR A 189 20.99 -18.40 -8.56
N PRO A 190 20.18 -19.28 -7.97
CA PRO A 190 20.69 -20.43 -7.22
C PRO A 190 21.39 -21.41 -8.15
N VAL A 191 22.53 -21.95 -7.73
CA VAL A 191 23.29 -22.95 -8.49
C VAL A 191 22.60 -24.31 -8.34
N PRO A 192 22.34 -25.05 -9.44
CA PRO A 192 21.73 -26.37 -9.37
C PRO A 192 22.54 -27.33 -8.48
N GLY A 193 21.90 -27.88 -7.45
CA GLY A 193 22.53 -28.81 -6.50
C GLY A 193 23.11 -28.15 -5.24
N GLU A 194 23.12 -26.83 -5.15
CA GLU A 194 23.52 -26.09 -3.95
C GLU A 194 22.31 -25.46 -3.27
N ALA A 195 22.20 -25.64 -1.96
CA ALA A 195 21.14 -25.01 -1.16
C ALA A 195 21.44 -23.54 -0.82
N VAL A 196 22.70 -23.10 -0.97
CA VAL A 196 23.16 -21.78 -0.56
C VAL A 196 23.42 -20.93 -1.80
N ILE A 197 22.88 -19.70 -1.80
CA ILE A 197 23.12 -18.74 -2.89
C ILE A 197 24.53 -18.16 -2.72
N ASN A 198 25.33 -18.19 -3.79
CA ASN A 198 26.62 -17.52 -3.83
C ASN A 198 26.42 -16.00 -3.78
N THR A 199 26.70 -15.37 -2.64
CA THR A 199 26.54 -13.93 -2.45
C THR A 199 27.54 -13.09 -3.25
N MET A 200 28.61 -13.71 -3.76
CA MET A 200 29.60 -13.08 -4.64
C MET A 200 29.26 -13.22 -6.12
N CYS A 201 28.12 -13.80 -6.50
CA CYS A 201 27.79 -14.04 -7.92
C CYS A 201 27.75 -12.73 -8.74
N GLY A 202 27.39 -11.62 -8.10
CA GLY A 202 27.14 -10.35 -8.77
C GLY A 202 28.39 -9.59 -9.17
N PHE A 203 29.58 -9.97 -8.71
CA PHE A 203 30.82 -9.20 -8.94
C PHE A 203 31.22 -9.17 -10.41
N GLY A 204 31.45 -7.97 -10.94
CA GLY A 204 31.89 -7.75 -12.32
C GLY A 204 30.84 -8.07 -13.39
N VAL A 205 29.63 -8.48 -13.01
CA VAL A 205 28.58 -8.91 -13.94
C VAL A 205 28.13 -7.77 -14.87
N GLN A 206 28.20 -6.51 -14.43
CA GLN A 206 27.87 -5.36 -15.30
C GLN A 206 28.81 -5.21 -16.51
N THR A 207 29.98 -5.84 -16.50
CA THR A 207 30.92 -5.84 -17.64
C THR A 207 30.75 -7.01 -18.59
N GLN A 208 29.91 -7.98 -18.22
CA GLN A 208 29.67 -9.19 -19.01
C GLN A 208 28.60 -8.93 -20.08
N ASN A 209 28.58 -9.77 -21.11
CA ASN A 209 27.50 -9.76 -22.08
C ASN A 209 26.23 -10.33 -21.45
N TYR A 210 25.07 -9.95 -21.98
CA TYR A 210 23.75 -10.40 -21.47
C TYR A 210 23.63 -11.93 -21.36
N LEU A 211 24.16 -12.67 -22.33
CA LEU A 211 24.13 -14.14 -22.35
C LEU A 211 24.95 -14.76 -21.21
N ASP A 212 26.09 -14.16 -20.89
CA ASP A 212 26.96 -14.63 -19.80
C ASP A 212 26.34 -14.26 -18.45
N ALA A 213 25.80 -13.05 -18.31
CA ALA A 213 25.09 -12.60 -17.11
C ALA A 213 23.86 -13.49 -16.80
N THR A 214 23.16 -13.99 -17.82
CA THR A 214 21.99 -14.90 -17.63
C THR A 214 22.36 -16.21 -16.92
N ARG A 215 23.62 -16.61 -16.93
CA ARG A 215 24.08 -17.85 -16.26
C ARG A 215 24.27 -17.68 -14.76
N THR A 216 24.41 -16.45 -14.27
CA THR A 216 24.77 -16.14 -12.88
C THR A 216 23.69 -15.31 -12.17
N ILE A 217 22.95 -14.49 -12.89
CA ILE A 217 21.91 -13.60 -12.37
C ILE A 217 20.62 -13.68 -13.18
N TYR A 218 19.57 -13.03 -12.69
CA TYR A 218 18.36 -12.73 -13.45
C TYR A 218 18.47 -11.36 -14.12
N PRO A 219 19.02 -11.22 -15.36
CA PRO A 219 19.35 -9.91 -15.92
C PRO A 219 18.13 -9.09 -16.36
N VAL A 220 16.96 -9.71 -16.49
CA VAL A 220 15.72 -9.04 -16.92
C VAL A 220 15.29 -8.00 -15.89
N GLY A 221 14.88 -6.82 -16.36
CA GLY A 221 14.36 -5.76 -15.51
C GLY A 221 13.09 -6.15 -14.75
N CYS A 222 12.97 -5.65 -13.52
CA CYS A 222 11.80 -5.91 -12.68
C CYS A 222 10.51 -5.28 -13.23
N ALA A 223 10.59 -4.21 -14.01
CA ALA A 223 9.42 -3.60 -14.64
C ALA A 223 8.70 -4.57 -15.59
N ASP A 224 9.45 -5.27 -16.44
CA ASP A 224 8.88 -6.22 -17.40
C ASP A 224 8.36 -7.47 -16.69
N LYS A 225 9.06 -7.92 -15.65
CA LYS A 225 8.62 -9.02 -14.79
C LYS A 225 7.34 -8.70 -14.02
N ALA A 226 7.18 -7.45 -13.55
CA ALA A 226 5.95 -7.00 -12.93
C ALA A 226 4.77 -7.04 -13.92
N VAL A 227 4.96 -6.57 -15.16
CA VAL A 227 3.90 -6.64 -16.20
C VAL A 227 3.52 -8.08 -16.50
N MET A 228 4.50 -8.95 -16.74
CA MET A 228 4.25 -10.38 -16.98
C MET A 228 3.55 -11.06 -15.79
N TRP A 229 3.89 -10.67 -14.56
CA TRP A 229 3.22 -11.19 -13.37
C TRP A 229 1.76 -10.76 -13.32
N VAL A 230 1.45 -9.50 -13.60
CA VAL A 230 0.07 -8.99 -13.65
C VAL A 230 -0.75 -9.72 -14.72
N GLU A 231 -0.20 -9.91 -15.92
CA GLU A 231 -0.88 -10.61 -17.01
C GLU A 231 -1.16 -12.08 -16.66
N SER A 232 -0.21 -12.75 -16.01
CA SER A 232 -0.37 -14.15 -15.60
C SER A 232 -1.27 -14.34 -14.37
N HIS A 233 -1.45 -13.31 -13.54
CA HIS A 233 -2.19 -13.37 -12.28
C HIS A 233 -3.40 -12.42 -12.25
N LEU A 234 -4.02 -12.16 -13.41
CA LEU A 234 -5.13 -11.21 -13.54
C LEU A 234 -6.29 -11.51 -12.57
N LEU A 235 -6.59 -12.78 -12.30
CA LEU A 235 -7.63 -13.18 -11.35
C LEU A 235 -7.31 -12.74 -9.92
N LEU A 236 -6.05 -12.87 -9.50
CA LEU A 236 -5.60 -12.45 -8.17
C LEU A 236 -5.64 -10.91 -8.06
N VAL A 237 -5.17 -10.21 -9.09
CA VAL A 237 -5.22 -8.74 -9.15
C VAL A 237 -6.67 -8.25 -9.10
N GLY A 238 -7.57 -8.87 -9.87
CA GLY A 238 -9.00 -8.58 -9.84
C GLY A 238 -9.63 -8.84 -8.47
N ALA A 239 -9.27 -9.96 -7.83
CA ALA A 239 -9.75 -10.28 -6.48
C ALA A 239 -9.28 -9.26 -5.43
N LEU A 240 -8.02 -8.80 -5.50
CA LEU A 240 -7.51 -7.74 -4.63
C LEU A 240 -8.22 -6.40 -4.86
N ALA A 241 -8.46 -6.04 -6.12
CA ALA A 241 -9.19 -4.82 -6.47
C ALA A 241 -10.63 -4.84 -5.94
N LEU A 242 -11.34 -5.97 -6.14
CA LEU A 242 -12.69 -6.15 -5.60
C LEU A 242 -12.70 -6.19 -4.07
N GLY A 243 -11.72 -6.85 -3.45
CA GLY A 243 -11.56 -6.91 -2.00
C GLY A 243 -11.33 -5.55 -1.37
N MET A 244 -10.75 -4.59 -2.10
CA MET A 244 -10.60 -3.20 -1.67
C MET A 244 -11.87 -2.38 -1.91
N ALA A 245 -12.53 -2.56 -3.06
CA ALA A 245 -13.71 -1.77 -3.46
C ALA A 245 -14.98 -2.16 -2.68
N LEU A 246 -15.24 -3.46 -2.48
CA LEU A 246 -16.49 -3.93 -1.88
C LEU A 246 -16.71 -3.43 -0.44
N PRO A 247 -15.73 -3.49 0.48
CA PRO A 247 -15.89 -2.95 1.83
C PRO A 247 -16.18 -1.44 1.84
N GLN A 248 -15.58 -0.67 0.93
CA GLN A 248 -15.83 0.77 0.81
C GLN A 248 -17.26 1.05 0.36
N ILE A 249 -17.72 0.38 -0.71
CA ILE A 249 -19.09 0.53 -1.22
C ILE A 249 -20.10 0.10 -0.14
N ALA A 250 -19.85 -1.00 0.56
CA ALA A 250 -20.68 -1.44 1.67
C ALA A 250 -20.73 -0.39 2.78
N GLY A 251 -19.59 0.19 3.18
CA GLY A 251 -19.53 1.27 4.17
C GLY A 251 -20.31 2.51 3.75
N ILE A 252 -20.23 2.90 2.47
CA ILE A 252 -21.00 4.02 1.91
C ILE A 252 -22.49 3.71 1.97
N VAL A 253 -22.94 2.58 1.44
CA VAL A 253 -24.37 2.21 1.39
C VAL A 253 -24.94 2.10 2.81
N LEU A 254 -24.26 1.38 3.70
CA LEU A 254 -24.72 1.19 5.09
C LEU A 254 -24.76 2.51 5.87
N SER A 255 -23.78 3.39 5.67
CA SER A 255 -23.81 4.72 6.30
C SER A 255 -24.97 5.57 5.78
N GLN A 256 -25.27 5.56 4.48
CA GLN A 256 -26.41 6.29 3.93
C GLN A 256 -27.76 5.74 4.41
N ILE A 257 -27.90 4.41 4.47
CA ILE A 257 -29.11 3.76 5.02
C ILE A 257 -29.31 4.19 6.48
N LEU A 258 -28.25 4.13 7.29
CA LEU A 258 -28.32 4.53 8.70
C LEU A 258 -28.63 6.04 8.85
N ILE A 259 -28.08 6.91 8.00
CA ILE A 259 -28.43 8.34 7.97
C ILE A 259 -29.93 8.52 7.69
N SER A 260 -30.48 7.83 6.69
CA SER A 260 -31.90 7.93 6.34
C SER A 260 -32.77 7.51 7.51
N GLN A 261 -32.45 6.38 8.15
CA GLN A 261 -33.21 5.89 9.31
C GLN A 261 -33.23 6.89 10.48
N ILE A 262 -32.08 7.50 10.80
CA ILE A 262 -32.00 8.50 11.87
C ILE A 262 -32.79 9.77 11.50
N GLN A 263 -32.72 10.20 10.23
CA GLN A 263 -33.44 11.38 9.76
C GLN A 263 -34.96 11.16 9.79
N ASP A 264 -35.43 9.98 9.38
CA ASP A 264 -36.84 9.61 9.40
C ASP A 264 -37.35 9.57 10.85
N GLU A 265 -36.58 9.00 11.78
CA GLU A 265 -36.89 9.01 13.21
C GLU A 265 -37.02 10.43 13.75
N ILE A 266 -36.05 11.32 13.48
CA ILE A 266 -36.13 12.74 13.88
C ILE A 266 -37.36 13.43 13.28
N SER A 267 -37.68 13.16 12.01
CA SER A 267 -38.83 13.78 11.33
C SER A 267 -40.18 13.31 11.86
N SER A 268 -40.26 12.06 12.33
CA SER A 268 -41.49 11.51 12.93
C SER A 268 -41.80 12.07 14.32
N VAL A 269 -40.78 12.59 15.02
CA VAL A 269 -40.89 13.15 16.37
C VAL A 269 -41.19 14.65 16.36
N MET A 270 -40.90 15.35 15.24
CA MET A 270 -41.12 16.78 15.05
C MET A 270 -42.50 17.07 14.45
#